data_AF-A0A170UBF1-F1
#
_entry.id   AF-A0A170UBF1-F1
#
_cell.length_a   1.000
_cell.length_b   1.000
_cell.length_c   1.000
_cell.angle_alpha   90.00
_cell.angle_beta   90.00
_cell.angle_gamma   90.00
#
_symmetry.space_group_name_H-M   'P 1'
#
loop_
_entity.id
_entity.type
_entity.pdbx_description
1 polymer ?
#
loop_
_entity_poly.entity_id
_entity_poly.type
_entity_poly.pdbx_seq_one_letter_code
_entity_poly.pdbx_strand_id
1 'polypeptide(L)'
;MLDEYHTNYTFVFRNTNCYHCVKFLVRTVNVLEKIESGCITLREGFTPDVDTVCRALNPDQQLMTLFLENYVPVNCRSSLEGVWKFAYQNRFRFTGECQHPDAYIRSCQ
;
A
#
# COMPACT_ATOMS: atom_id res chain seq x y z
N MET A 1 5.36 -7.26 -22.63
CA MET A 1 4.43 -7.84 -21.64
C MET A 1 4.72 -7.19 -20.29
N LEU A 2 4.41 -5.89 -20.16
CA LEU A 2 4.83 -5.03 -19.02
C LEU A 2 3.65 -4.23 -18.43
N ASP A 3 2.43 -4.40 -18.95
CA ASP A 3 1.25 -3.62 -18.55
C ASP A 3 0.36 -4.30 -17.49
N GLU A 4 0.73 -5.49 -16.97
CA GLU A 4 -0.20 -6.29 -16.14
C GLU A 4 -0.22 -5.95 -14.63
N TYR A 5 0.71 -5.14 -14.11
CA TYR A 5 0.79 -4.87 -12.66
C TYR A 5 0.00 -3.65 -12.17
N HIS A 6 -0.83 -3.03 -13.01
CA HIS A 6 -1.64 -1.87 -12.63
C HIS A 6 -3.13 -2.23 -12.39
N THR A 7 -3.42 -3.48 -12.07
CA THR A 7 -4.81 -3.89 -11.80
C THR A 7 -5.19 -3.50 -10.38
N ASN A 8 -6.13 -2.56 -10.25
CA ASN A 8 -6.72 -2.20 -8.96
C ASN A 8 -7.81 -3.22 -8.63
N TYR A 9 -7.69 -3.89 -7.48
CA TYR A 9 -8.70 -4.85 -7.03
C TYR A 9 -9.59 -4.20 -5.98
N THR A 10 -10.89 -4.36 -6.11
CA THR A 10 -11.86 -3.83 -5.15
C THR A 10 -12.71 -4.97 -4.62
N PHE A 11 -12.78 -5.08 -3.31
CA PHE A 11 -13.49 -6.15 -2.61
C PHE A 11 -14.49 -5.55 -1.63
N VAL A 12 -15.63 -6.21 -1.50
CA VAL A 12 -16.61 -5.95 -0.44
C VAL A 12 -16.54 -7.09 0.55
N PHE A 13 -16.16 -6.78 1.78
CA PHE A 13 -16.14 -7.71 2.90
C PHE A 13 -17.38 -7.50 3.76
N ARG A 14 -17.99 -8.59 4.22
CA ARG A 14 -19.06 -8.55 5.20
C ARG A 14 -18.51 -8.93 6.57
N ASN A 15 -18.73 -8.09 7.56
CA ASN A 15 -18.45 -8.38 8.95
C ASN A 15 -19.76 -8.29 9.74
N THR A 16 -20.16 -9.35 10.44
CA THR A 16 -21.37 -9.47 11.29
C THR A 16 -22.60 -8.70 10.75
N ASN A 17 -22.70 -7.40 11.02
CA ASN A 17 -23.84 -6.54 10.69
C ASN A 17 -23.55 -5.41 9.67
N CYS A 18 -22.35 -5.33 9.10
CA CYS A 18 -22.02 -4.29 8.12
C CYS A 18 -21.05 -4.76 7.03
N TYR A 19 -20.85 -3.90 6.05
CA TYR A 19 -19.97 -4.11 4.92
C TYR A 19 -18.81 -3.14 4.95
N HIS A 20 -17.65 -3.61 4.51
CA HIS A 20 -16.43 -2.83 4.33
C HIS A 20 -16.03 -2.93 2.87
N CYS A 21 -15.77 -1.80 2.23
CA CYS A 21 -15.12 -1.78 0.94
C CYS A 21 -13.61 -1.65 1.15
N VAL A 22 -12.84 -2.53 0.51
CA VAL A 22 -11.38 -2.48 0.50
C VAL A 22 -10.91 -2.47 -0.93
N LYS A 23 -10.09 -1.49 -1.28
CA LYS A 23 -9.45 -1.41 -2.59
C LYS A 23 -7.94 -1.54 -2.42
N PHE A 24 -7.36 -2.45 -3.19
CA PHE A 24 -5.93 -2.64 -3.31
C PHE A 24 -5.43 -1.98 -4.59
N LEU A 25 -4.34 -1.24 -4.44
CA LEU A 25 -3.60 -0.57 -5.49
C LEU A 25 -2.26 -1.29 -5.61
N VAL A 26 -2.09 -2.07 -6.66
CA VAL A 26 -0.83 -2.77 -6.91
C VAL A 26 0.19 -1.74 -7.39
N ARG A 27 1.27 -1.55 -6.62
CA ARG A 27 2.34 -0.58 -6.97
C ARG A 27 3.52 -1.28 -7.61
N THR A 28 3.96 -2.37 -7.01
CA THR A 28 5.00 -3.26 -7.53
C THR A 28 4.73 -4.69 -7.09
N VAL A 29 5.54 -5.65 -7.53
CA VAL A 29 5.45 -7.05 -7.07
C VAL A 29 5.64 -7.21 -5.55
N ASN A 30 6.27 -6.24 -4.88
CA ASN A 30 6.56 -6.30 -3.44
C ASN A 30 5.77 -5.29 -2.60
N VAL A 31 5.02 -4.39 -3.25
CA VAL A 31 4.35 -3.27 -2.58
C VAL A 31 2.90 -3.18 -3.04
N LEU A 32 2.01 -3.31 -2.08
CA LEU A 32 0.59 -3.04 -2.22
C LEU A 32 0.24 -1.80 -1.41
N GLU A 33 -0.69 -1.01 -1.92
CA GLU A 33 -1.35 -0.01 -1.09
C GLU A 33 -2.81 -0.42 -0.92
N LYS A 34 -3.36 -0.14 0.26
CA LYS A 34 -4.74 -0.43 0.60
C LYS A 34 -5.43 0.84 1.04
N ILE A 35 -6.67 0.96 0.61
CA ILE A 35 -7.63 1.94 1.06
C ILE A 35 -8.91 1.21 1.48
N GLU A 36 -9.52 1.63 2.59
CA GLU A 36 -10.67 0.93 3.17
C GLU A 36 -11.74 1.94 3.59
N SER A 37 -13.00 1.56 3.47
CA SER A 37 -14.12 2.32 4.03
C SER A 37 -14.36 1.94 5.49
N GLY A 38 -15.04 2.82 6.24
CA GLY A 38 -15.65 2.42 7.51
C GLY A 38 -16.70 1.31 7.33
N CYS A 39 -17.32 0.93 8.46
CA CYS A 39 -18.42 -0.03 8.52
C CYS A 39 -19.70 0.60 7.95
N ILE A 40 -20.24 0.03 6.87
CA ILE A 40 -21.40 0.53 6.13
C ILE A 40 -22.59 -0.39 6.36
N THR A 41 -23.66 0.16 6.93
CA THR A 41 -24.95 -0.53 7.06
C THR A 41 -25.84 -0.18 5.87
N LEU A 42 -26.30 -1.19 5.15
CA LEU A 42 -27.22 -1.00 4.03
C LEU A 42 -28.66 -1.00 4.55
N ARG A 43 -29.50 -0.14 3.97
CA ARG A 43 -30.95 -0.14 4.24
C ARG A 43 -31.61 -1.38 3.65
N GLU A 44 -32.70 -1.81 4.25
CA GLU A 44 -33.50 -2.94 3.73
C GLU A 44 -33.91 -2.69 2.27
N GLY A 45 -33.69 -3.70 1.41
CA GLY A 45 -33.96 -3.64 -0.03
C GLY A 45 -32.76 -3.28 -0.91
N PHE A 46 -31.62 -2.85 -0.35
CA PHE A 46 -30.40 -2.63 -1.14
C PHE A 46 -29.54 -3.89 -1.24
N THR A 47 -29.04 -4.18 -2.44
CA THR A 47 -28.08 -5.26 -2.66
C THR A 47 -26.66 -4.78 -2.30
N PRO A 48 -25.87 -5.60 -1.56
CA PRO A 48 -24.48 -5.31 -1.23
C PRO A 48 -23.59 -5.55 -2.46
N ASP A 49 -23.57 -4.58 -3.37
CA ASP A 49 -22.69 -4.58 -4.53
C ASP A 49 -21.52 -3.61 -4.35
N VAL A 50 -20.44 -3.81 -5.12
CA VAL A 50 -19.22 -2.99 -5.12
C VAL A 50 -19.58 -1.52 -5.32
N ASP A 51 -20.41 -1.21 -6.31
CA ASP A 51 -20.80 0.17 -6.62
C ASP A 51 -21.62 0.84 -5.50
N THR A 52 -22.32 0.07 -4.68
CA THR A 52 -23.14 0.61 -3.59
C THR A 52 -22.31 0.82 -2.33
N VAL A 53 -21.50 -0.18 -1.96
CA VAL A 53 -20.71 -0.16 -0.73
C VAL A 53 -19.47 0.74 -0.90
N CYS A 54 -18.80 0.70 -2.05
CA CYS A 54 -17.55 1.42 -2.26
C CYS A 54 -17.71 2.93 -2.55
N ARG A 55 -18.93 3.45 -2.69
CA ARG A 55 -19.18 4.90 -2.79
C ARG A 55 -18.69 5.69 -1.59
N ALA A 56 -18.68 5.07 -0.41
CA ALA A 56 -18.23 5.72 0.82
C ALA A 56 -16.69 5.74 0.94
N LEU A 57 -15.96 5.19 -0.03
CA LEU A 57 -14.52 5.18 -0.02
C LEU A 57 -13.99 6.57 -0.39
N ASN A 58 -13.43 7.28 0.59
CA ASN A 58 -12.86 8.61 0.38
C ASN A 58 -11.53 8.50 -0.38
N PRO A 59 -11.36 9.07 -1.59
CA PRO A 59 -10.11 9.00 -2.34
C PRO A 59 -8.96 9.80 -1.72
N ASP A 60 -9.26 10.81 -0.89
CA ASP A 60 -8.27 11.68 -0.28
C ASP A 60 -7.75 11.15 1.07
N GLN A 61 -8.22 9.98 1.51
CA GLN A 61 -7.75 9.39 2.75
C GLN A 61 -6.32 8.85 2.63
N GLN A 62 -5.62 8.81 3.75
CA GLN A 62 -4.28 8.23 3.80
C GLN A 62 -4.30 6.75 3.41
N LEU A 63 -3.41 6.38 2.48
CA LEU A 63 -3.23 5.01 2.04
C LEU A 63 -2.37 4.25 3.04
N MET A 64 -2.72 2.98 3.28
CA MET A 64 -1.90 2.06 4.06
C MET A 64 -0.99 1.29 3.10
N THR A 65 0.32 1.46 3.23
CA THR A 65 1.31 0.72 2.45
C THR A 65 1.59 -0.63 3.11
N LEU A 66 1.49 -1.69 2.32
CA LEU A 66 1.74 -3.08 2.70
C LEU A 66 2.97 -3.57 1.93
N PHE A 67 3.89 -4.19 2.65
CA PHE A 67 5.11 -4.76 2.08
C PHE A 67 5.02 -6.28 2.11
N LEU A 68 5.51 -6.92 1.05
CA LEU A 68 5.61 -8.37 1.00
C LEU A 68 6.68 -8.84 2.00
N GLU A 69 6.32 -9.71 2.94
CA GLU A 69 7.25 -10.23 3.95
C GLU A 69 8.44 -10.98 3.31
N ASN A 70 8.16 -11.77 2.28
CA ASN A 70 9.16 -12.50 1.50
C ASN A 70 9.31 -11.83 0.13
N TYR A 71 10.09 -10.75 0.07
CA TYR A 71 10.23 -9.96 -1.15
C TYR A 71 10.84 -10.76 -2.32
N VAL A 72 10.36 -10.49 -3.53
CA VAL A 72 10.95 -10.97 -4.78
C VAL A 72 11.95 -9.93 -5.29
N PRO A 73 13.24 -10.28 -5.45
CA PRO A 73 14.21 -9.35 -6.01
C PRO A 73 13.77 -8.89 -7.40
N VAL A 74 13.71 -7.58 -7.60
CA VAL A 74 13.46 -6.96 -8.90
C VAL A 74 14.66 -6.14 -9.30
N ASN A 75 14.99 -6.15 -10.59
CA ASN A 75 16.04 -5.30 -11.11
C ASN A 75 15.69 -3.84 -10.84
N CYS A 76 16.61 -3.11 -10.23
CA CYS A 76 16.44 -1.69 -10.03
C CYS A 76 16.29 -1.00 -11.39
N ARG A 77 15.53 0.10 -11.41
CA ARG A 77 15.53 1.00 -12.56
C ARG A 77 16.96 1.51 -12.75
N SER A 78 17.44 1.63 -13.99
CA SER A 78 18.82 2.04 -14.29
C SER A 78 19.25 3.36 -13.64
N SER A 79 18.29 4.21 -13.26
CA SER A 79 18.53 5.45 -12.51
C SER A 79 18.94 5.27 -11.04
N LEU A 80 18.89 4.04 -10.49
CA LEU A 80 19.18 3.73 -9.08
C LEU A 80 20.20 2.58 -8.93
N GLU A 81 21.14 2.46 -9.87
CA GLU A 81 22.25 1.51 -9.78
C GLU A 81 23.25 1.92 -8.69
N GLY A 82 23.67 0.97 -7.86
CA GLY A 82 24.65 1.15 -6.80
C GLY A 82 24.18 0.75 -5.40
N VAL A 83 24.99 1.11 -4.40
CA VAL A 83 24.66 0.89 -2.98
C VAL A 83 24.28 2.23 -2.35
N TRP A 84 23.05 2.31 -1.87
CA TRP A 84 22.50 3.48 -1.20
C TRP A 84 22.42 3.21 0.30
N LYS A 85 22.94 4.15 1.10
CA LYS A 85 22.82 4.12 2.56
C LYS A 85 21.99 5.31 3.01
N PHE A 86 20.89 5.04 3.71
CA PHE A 86 20.05 6.08 4.28
C PHE A 86 20.38 6.26 5.75
N ALA A 87 20.54 7.50 6.18
CA ALA A 87 20.73 7.85 7.58
C ALA A 87 19.74 8.96 7.93
N TYR A 88 19.11 8.84 9.09
CA TYR A 88 18.15 9.83 9.55
C TYR A 88 18.81 10.71 10.60
N GLN A 89 18.63 12.03 10.46
CA GLN A 89 19.12 13.01 11.42
C GLN A 89 17.98 13.92 11.85
N ASN A 90 17.67 13.96 13.15
CA ASN A 90 16.68 14.87 13.71
C ASN A 90 17.31 16.20 14.15
N ARG A 91 17.60 17.07 13.17
CA ARG A 91 18.29 18.35 13.40
C ARG A 91 17.58 19.31 14.37
N PHE A 92 16.29 19.10 14.66
CA PHE A 92 15.51 19.98 15.54
C PHE A 92 15.62 19.64 17.03
N ARG A 93 15.99 18.40 17.39
CA ARG A 93 16.09 17.96 18.79
C ARG A 93 17.44 17.36 19.19
N PHE A 94 18.21 16.79 18.25
CA PHE A 94 19.52 16.20 18.56
C PHE A 94 20.42 16.07 17.32
N THR A 95 21.73 16.14 17.47
CA THR A 95 22.70 15.98 16.35
C THR A 95 23.01 14.52 16.01
N GLY A 96 22.39 13.56 16.70
CA GLY A 96 22.61 12.14 16.51
C GLY A 96 22.15 11.67 15.13
N GLU A 97 23.02 10.93 14.45
CA GLU A 97 22.72 10.24 13.19
C GLU A 97 22.35 8.79 13.51
N CYS A 98 21.10 8.41 13.24
CA CYS A 98 20.65 7.04 13.42
C CYS A 98 21.06 6.20 12.21
N GLN A 99 21.95 5.23 12.42
CA GLN A 99 22.36 4.26 11.43
C GLN A 99 21.79 2.88 11.80
N HIS A 100 21.08 2.25 10.86
CA HIS A 100 20.53 0.91 11.01
C HIS A 100 21.12 -0.02 9.94
N PRO A 101 21.47 -1.28 10.26
CA PRO A 101 21.98 -2.24 9.27
C PRO A 101 20.99 -2.54 8.14
N ASP A 102 19.69 -2.33 8.36
CA ASP A 102 18.67 -2.49 7.30
C ASP A 102 18.48 -1.22 6.44
N ALA A 103 19.24 -0.15 6.71
CA ALA A 103 19.13 1.10 5.95
C ALA A 103 19.96 1.10 4.64
N TYR A 104 20.43 -0.07 4.21
CA TYR A 104 21.13 -0.24 2.94
C TYR A 104 20.18 -0.75 1.87
N ILE A 105 20.04 0.01 0.78
CA ILE A 105 19.43 -0.49 -0.46
C ILE A 105 20.57 -0.83 -1.41
N ARG A 106 20.62 -2.09 -1.85
CA ARG A 106 21.60 -2.56 -2.83
C ARG A 106 20.85 -2.89 -4.11
N SER A 107 21.24 -2.28 -5.23
CA SER A 107 20.76 -2.75 -6.52
C SER A 107 21.33 -4.14 -6.79
N CYS A 108 20.52 -5.04 -7.34
CA CYS A 108 21.02 -6.30 -7.88
C CYS A 108 22.03 -5.98 -9.01
N GLN A 109 23.17 -6.67 -9.02
CA GLN A 109 24.07 -6.73 -10.17
C GLN A 109 23.71 -7.93 -11.04
#